data_AF-A0A359CXF3-F1
#
_entry.id   AF-A0A359CXF3-F1
#
_cell.length_a   1.000
_cell.length_b   1.000
_cell.length_c   1.000
_cell.angle_alpha   90.00
_cell.angle_beta   90.00
_cell.angle_gamma   90.00
#
_symmetry.space_group_name_H-M   'P 1'
#
loop_
_entity.id
_entity.type
_entity.pdbx_description
1 polymer ?
#
loop_
_entity_poly.entity_id
_entity_poly.type
_entity_poly.pdbx_seq_one_letter_code
_entity_poly.pdbx_strand_id
1 'polypeptide(L)' 'MNLQYVTDTNGHKSGVLLPLRDWEKIQKDLDEFEKLKEKKNFFEGLGNAFAEVAMIKQGKKKPNSFDDLLNEL' A
#
# COMPACT_ATOMS: atom_id res chain seq x y z
N MET A 1 -17.83 13.24 14.28
CA MET A 1 -17.91 11.79 14.47
C MET A 1 -18.76 11.46 15.68
N ASN A 2 -20.03 11.15 15.43
CA ASN A 2 -20.97 10.64 16.43
C ASN A 2 -21.13 9.13 16.16
N LEU A 3 -20.62 8.30 17.06
CA LEU A 3 -20.51 6.86 16.87
C LEU A 3 -21.49 6.13 17.79
N GLN A 4 -22.26 5.23 17.22
CA GLN A 4 -23.11 4.29 17.96
C GLN A 4 -22.66 2.87 17.65
N TYR A 5 -22.81 1.98 18.63
CA TYR A 5 -22.43 0.59 18.49
C TYR A 5 -23.69 -0.27 18.45
N VAL A 6 -23.71 -1.22 17.52
CA VAL A 6 -24.72 -2.28 17.50
C VAL A 6 -24.14 -3.45 18.28
N THR A 7 -24.89 -3.94 19.26
CA THR A 7 -24.52 -5.11 20.06
C THR A 7 -25.39 -6.31 19.70
N ASP A 8 -24.78 -7.49 19.65
CA ASP A 8 -25.50 -8.75 19.51
C ASP A 8 -26.26 -9.13 20.80
N THR A 9 -26.97 -10.26 20.76
CA THR A 9 -27.75 -10.78 21.89
C THR A 9 -26.89 -11.17 23.09
N ASN A 10 -25.58 -11.35 22.91
CA ASN A 10 -24.61 -11.70 23.94
C ASN A 10 -23.88 -10.46 24.48
N GLY A 11 -24.23 -9.25 24.01
CA GLY A 11 -23.62 -8.00 24.41
C GLY A 11 -22.30 -7.68 23.68
N HIS A 12 -21.89 -8.47 22.69
CA HIS A 12 -20.71 -8.17 21.89
C HIS A 12 -21.02 -7.13 20.82
N LYS A 13 -20.10 -6.20 20.61
CA LYS A 13 -20.22 -5.20 19.53
C LYS A 13 -20.06 -5.90 18.19
N SER A 14 -21.12 -5.90 17.39
CA SER A 14 -21.18 -6.53 16.06
C SER A 14 -21.14 -5.51 14.92
N GLY A 15 -21.40 -4.23 15.22
CA GLY A 15 -21.41 -3.19 14.21
C GLY A 15 -21.22 -1.79 14.78
N VAL A 16 -20.99 -0.85 13.86
CA VAL A 16 -20.81 0.56 14.14
C VAL A 16 -21.71 1.36 13.22
N LEU A 17 -22.46 2.30 13.79
CA LEU A 17 -23.25 3.28 13.07
C LEU A 17 -22.58 4.65 13.23
N LEU A 18 -22.39 5.33 12.11
CA LEU A 18 -21.87 6.68 12.05
C LEU A 18 -22.58 7.47 10.94
N PRO A 19 -22.57 8.82 11.00
CA PRO A 19 -23.06 9.65 9.91
C PRO A 19 -22.38 9.28 8.59
N LEU A 20 -23.15 9.21 7.51
CA LEU A 20 -22.64 8.85 6.18
C LEU A 20 -21.50 9.77 5.74
N ARG A 21 -21.60 11.08 6.01
CA ARG A 21 -20.54 12.04 5.70
C ARG A 21 -19.21 11.73 6.39
N ASP A 22 -19.26 11.23 7.63
CA ASP A 22 -18.06 10.85 8.36
C ASP A 22 -17.47 9.56 7.76
N TRP A 23 -18.31 8.61 7.33
CA TRP A 23 -17.88 7.40 6.64
C TRP A 23 -17.24 7.69 5.28
N GLU A 24 -17.87 8.51 4.44
CA GLU A 24 -17.34 8.92 3.13
C GLU A 24 -15.98 9.60 3.26
N LYS A 25 -15.80 10.42 4.31
CA LYS A 25 -14.51 11.04 4.61
C LYS A 25 -13.44 10.00 4.94
N ILE A 26 -13.77 9.02 5.79
CA ILE A 26 -12.85 7.93 6.14
C ILE A 26 -12.45 7.12 4.89
N GLN A 27 -13.40 6.81 4.02
CA GLN A 27 -13.11 6.10 2.77
C GLN A 27 -12.17 6.90 1.86
N LYS A 28 -12.42 8.21 1.72
CA LYS A 28 -11.55 9.08 0.92
C LYS A 28 -10.13 9.14 1.48
N ASP A 29 -10.00 9.32 2.79
CA ASP A 29 -8.69 9.38 3.46
C ASP A 29 -7.92 8.05 3.31
N LEU A 30 -8.63 6.91 3.34
CA LEU A 30 -8.05 5.58 3.09
C LEU A 30 -7.57 5.42 1.65
N ASP A 31 -8.39 5.79 0.65
CA ASP A 31 -8.01 5.74 -0.77
C ASP A 31 -6.76 6.60 -1.05
N GLU A 32 -6.68 7.79 -0.44
CA GLU A 32 -5.51 8.65 -0.55
C GLU A 32 -4.27 8.02 0.10
N PHE A 33 -4.44 7.39 1.25
CA PHE A 33 -3.35 6.68 1.94
C PHE A 33 -2.84 5.48 1.14
N GLU A 34 -3.73 4.69 0.53
CA GLU A 34 -3.34 3.57 -0.33
C GLU A 34 -2.54 4.05 -1.55
N LYS A 35 -2.99 5.10 -2.22
CA LYS A 35 -2.25 5.72 -3.33
C LYS A 35 -0.88 6.22 -2.90
N LEU A 36 -0.75 6.79 -1.70
CA LEU A 36 0.53 7.22 -1.16
C LEU A 36 1.45 6.03 -0.86
N LYS A 37 0.91 4.94 -0.32
CA LYS A 37 1.65 3.70 -0.07
C LYS A 37 2.16 3.07 -1.37
N GLU A 38 1.31 3.00 -2.40
CA GLU A 38 1.69 2.54 -3.73
C GLU A 38 2.81 3.41 -4.33
N LYS A 39 2.67 4.73 -4.26
CA LYS A 39 3.72 5.66 -4.72
C LYS A 39 5.03 5.43 -3.97
N LYS A 40 4.99 5.27 -2.65
CA LYS A 40 6.19 4.99 -1.85
C LYS A 40 6.86 3.71 -2.31
N ASN A 41 6.11 2.61 -2.43
CA ASN A 41 6.63 1.32 -2.89
C ASN A 41 7.22 1.43 -4.31
N PHE A 42 6.56 2.16 -5.20
CA PHE A 42 7.05 2.42 -6.55
C PHE A 42 8.38 3.19 -6.55
N PHE A 43 8.50 4.27 -5.77
CA PHE A 43 9.74 5.04 -5.69
C PHE A 43 10.87 4.28 -5.00
N GLU A 44 10.58 3.47 -3.98
CA GLU A 44 11.58 2.57 -3.38
C GLU A 44 12.06 1.52 -4.40
N GLY A 45 11.15 0.92 -5.16
CA GLY A 45 11.47 0.00 -6.26
C GLY A 45 12.37 0.65 -7.32
N LEU A 46 12.05 1.88 -7.73
CA LEU A 46 12.89 2.65 -8.67
C LEU A 46 14.28 2.92 -8.09
N GLY A 47 14.39 3.33 -6.82
CA GLY A 47 15.68 3.57 -6.16
C GLY A 47 16.57 2.33 -6.14
N ASN A 48 15.99 1.18 -5.82
CA ASN A 48 16.69 -0.10 -5.82
C ASN A 48 17.17 -0.49 -7.23
N ALA A 49 16.32 -0.31 -8.25
CA ALA A 49 16.67 -0.58 -9.64
C ALA A 49 17.83 0.33 -10.13
N PHE A 50 17.80 1.62 -9.79
CA PHE A 50 18.90 2.53 -10.14
C PHE A 50 20.22 2.15 -9.44
N ALA A 51 20.16 1.75 -8.18
CA ALA A 51 21.33 1.29 -7.43
C ALA A 51 21.92 0.01 -8.06
N GLU A 52 21.07 -0.92 -8.48
CA GLU A 52 21.47 -2.13 -9.18
C GLU A 52 22.17 -1.83 -10.51
N VAL A 53 21.61 -0.95 -11.34
CA VAL A 53 22.24 -0.52 -12.60
C VAL A 53 23.59 0.15 -12.34
N ALA A 54 23.73 0.93 -11.27
CA ALA A 54 25.01 1.52 -10.89
C ALA A 54 26.05 0.46 -10.52
N MET A 55 25.66 -0.62 -9.82
CA MET A 55 26.56 -1.74 -9.49
C MET A 55 26.96 -2.54 -10.73
N ILE A 56 26.05 -2.73 -11.68
CA ILE A 56 26.34 -3.37 -12.98
C ILE A 56 27.35 -2.52 -13.76
N LYS A 57 27.15 -1.21 -13.84
CA LYS A 57 28.08 -0.27 -14.49
C LYS A 57 29.48 -0.27 -13.85
N GLN A 58 29.55 -0.47 -12.53
CA GLN A 58 30.81 -0.59 -11.78
C GLN A 58 31.47 -1.98 -11.93
N GLY A 59 30.83 -2.92 -12.65
CA GLY A 59 31.31 -4.30 -12.80
C GLY A 59 31.17 -5.17 -11.54
N LYS A 60 30.46 -4.68 -10.51
CA LYS A 60 30.26 -5.38 -9.22
C LYS A 60 29.10 -6.37 -9.23
N LYS A 61 28.20 -6.26 -10.21
CA LYS A 61 27.06 -7.16 -10.41
C LYS A 61 26.93 -7.51 -11.89
N LYS A 62 26.59 -8.76 -12.21
CA LYS A 62 26.27 -9.16 -13.59
C LYS A 62 24.86 -8.67 -13.96
N PRO A 63 24.62 -8.27 -15.21
CA PRO A 63 23.27 -7.97 -15.67
C PRO A 63 22.40 -9.23 -15.60
N ASN A 64 21.16 -9.08 -15.12
CA ASN A 64 20.17 -10.15 -15.20
C ASN A 64 19.71 -10.31 -16.66
N SER A 65 19.31 -11.51 -17.05
CA SER A 65 18.70 -11.70 -18.36
C SER A 65 17.27 -11.14 -18.37
N PHE A 66 16.72 -10.91 -19.57
CA PHE A 66 15.34 -10.45 -19.70
C PHE A 66 14.33 -11.47 -19.14
N ASP A 67 14.64 -12.76 -19.27
CA ASP A 67 13.83 -13.85 -18.71
C ASP A 67 13.86 -13.86 -17.17
N ASP A 68 15.02 -13.56 -16.57
CA ASP A 68 15.13 -13.46 -15.11
C ASP A 68 14.29 -12.29 -14.57
N LEU A 69 14.29 -11.15 -15.27
CA LEU A 69 13.50 -9.98 -14.89
C LEU A 69 11.98 -10.22 -14.96
N LEU A 70 11.50 -11.00 -15.95
CA LEU A 70 10.08 -11.31 -16.07
C LEU A 70 9.58 -12.27 -14.99
N ASN A 71 10.46 -13.08 -14.39
CA ASN A 71 10.10 -14.02 -13.33
C ASN A 71 10.12 -13.40 -11.92
N GLU A 72 10.58 -12.15 -11.78
CA GLU A 72 10.63 -11.41 -10.50
C GLU A 72 9.40 -10.50 -10.25
N LEU A 73 8.51 -10.37 -11.23
CA LEU A 73 7.28 -9.56 -11.19
C LEU A 73 6.05 -10.39 -10.77
#